data_AF-A0A444VS36-F1
#
_entry.id   AF-A0A444VS36-F1
#
_cell.length_a   1.000
_cell.length_b   1.000
_cell.length_c   1.000
_cell.angle_alpha   90.00
_cell.angle_beta   90.00
_cell.angle_gamma   90.00
#
_symmetry.space_group_name_H-M   'P 1'
#
loop_
_entity.id
_entity.type
_entity.pdbx_description
1 polymer ?
#
loop_
_entity_poly.entity_id
_entity_poly.type
_entity_poly.pdbx_seq_one_letter_code
_entity_poly.pdbx_strand_id
1 'polypeptide(L)'
;MKKATNLILAVLMLLSFGLKVTAQHTQYAMGIVFRETPFADIRGTKKMEKHDVDNKKHFELDYDEEGRLVECRYVLNGKLVPFSDRFVRAPKIKIDYQENEEIRTFYNEFGHRTLVSGNVYETRFALNEEGKRIGLAFYNIAGDIIENDFGIAKYVWETQSDGDVMEWRYNIRDEVVRNRPEFQYFVTLFSYNTHGLLAQMTNFGKEGKTPTPDEANVVTTKVGYNAHGQLTEWSNYDGDGRLTRAMTNIAKIVYIPSDFFSEQEATFIDENNEPQLTNWGVHKVVYRFDEHGNEVERTFRDTEDRPSNSNSGIGIIKTTYDADGRFLATRSFFDKEGNLIGLGANKIHEYKTQFDSKGRPVRGFYHNLEGKMVNGSGGYAMEENHFDQEGRLVERSYLDADENPVNNTQIGVHRFEYRYKNGTDLEAVNTYSVNGKKAQPNWNPNH
;
A
#
# COMPACT_ATOMS: atom_id res chain seq x y z
N MET A 1 47.93 -21.41 54.90
CA MET A 1 48.18 -21.79 53.50
C MET A 1 46.88 -22.25 52.85
N LYS A 2 46.41 -21.46 51.88
CA LYS A 2 45.69 -21.84 50.63
C LYS A 2 44.54 -22.87 50.71
N LYS A 3 43.29 -22.43 50.46
CA LYS A 3 42.52 -22.54 49.17
C LYS A 3 41.91 -23.95 48.99
N ALA A 4 40.67 -24.16 48.53
CA ALA A 4 39.62 -23.30 48.02
C ALA A 4 38.31 -24.11 48.01
N THR A 5 37.21 -23.38 48.14
CA THR A 5 35.84 -23.73 47.74
C THR A 5 35.83 -24.22 46.29
N ASN A 6 35.12 -25.33 45.99
CA ASN A 6 34.66 -25.63 44.64
C ASN A 6 33.23 -26.17 44.73
N LEU A 7 32.31 -25.21 44.71
CA LEU A 7 30.91 -25.40 44.37
C LEU A 7 30.86 -25.67 42.85
N ILE A 8 30.41 -26.86 42.45
CA ILE A 8 30.19 -27.18 41.04
C ILE A 8 28.98 -26.36 40.58
N LEU A 9 29.26 -25.27 39.85
CA LEU A 9 28.26 -24.52 39.11
C LEU A 9 27.95 -25.32 37.84
N ALA A 10 26.77 -25.96 37.79
CA ALA A 10 26.22 -26.48 36.55
C ALA A 10 25.75 -25.29 35.70
N VAL A 11 26.49 -24.98 34.64
CA VAL A 11 26.07 -24.02 33.63
C VAL A 11 24.99 -24.70 32.77
N LEU A 12 23.72 -24.40 33.05
CA LEU A 12 22.62 -24.66 32.12
C LEU A 12 22.75 -23.66 30.96
N MET A 13 23.30 -24.13 29.84
CA MET A 13 23.08 -23.47 28.55
C MET A 13 21.60 -23.64 28.17
N LEU A 14 20.81 -22.60 28.39
CA LEU A 14 19.50 -22.45 27.76
C LEU A 14 19.75 -22.19 26.28
N LEU A 15 19.67 -23.26 25.48
CA LEU A 15 19.40 -23.18 24.06
C LEU A 15 17.99 -22.60 23.91
N SER A 16 17.89 -21.32 23.56
CA SER A 16 16.66 -20.72 23.04
C SER A 16 16.35 -21.34 21.68
N PHE A 17 15.76 -22.53 21.68
CA PHE A 17 15.00 -22.99 20.55
C PHE A 17 13.81 -22.05 20.41
N GLY A 18 13.92 -21.06 19.52
CA GLY A 18 12.76 -20.32 19.04
C GLY A 18 11.76 -21.32 18.51
N LEU A 19 10.63 -21.46 19.22
CA LEU A 19 9.47 -22.18 18.70
C LEU A 19 9.12 -21.51 17.37
N LYS A 20 9.35 -22.21 16.27
CA LYS A 20 8.83 -21.79 14.97
C LYS A 20 7.31 -21.78 15.13
N VAL A 21 6.72 -20.60 15.19
CA VAL A 21 5.27 -20.44 15.18
C VAL A 21 4.79 -20.94 13.82
N THR A 22 4.25 -22.15 13.80
CA THR A 22 3.64 -22.75 12.60
C THR A 22 2.19 -22.31 12.53
N ALA A 23 1.75 -21.85 11.36
CA ALA A 23 0.36 -21.50 11.09
C ALA A 23 -0.55 -22.68 11.44
N GLN A 24 -1.59 -22.42 12.23
CA GLN A 24 -2.58 -23.42 12.66
C GLN A 24 -3.88 -23.29 11.88
N HIS A 25 -4.24 -22.07 11.49
CA HIS A 25 -5.44 -21.77 10.71
C HIS A 25 -5.15 -20.72 9.64
N THR A 26 -5.64 -20.95 8.42
CA THR A 26 -5.59 -19.99 7.32
C THR A 26 -6.99 -19.52 7.00
N GLN A 27 -7.22 -18.21 7.08
CA GLN A 27 -8.44 -17.57 6.60
C GLN A 27 -8.23 -17.08 5.16
N TYR A 28 -9.14 -17.45 4.25
CA TYR A 28 -9.16 -16.97 2.87
C TYR A 28 -10.13 -15.78 2.77
N ALA A 29 -9.73 -14.72 2.08
CA ALA A 29 -10.54 -13.50 1.97
C ALA A 29 -10.35 -12.81 0.62
N MET A 30 -11.42 -12.26 0.04
CA MET A 30 -11.32 -11.52 -1.24
C MET A 30 -10.72 -10.13 -1.08
N GLY A 31 -10.63 -9.62 0.15
CA GLY A 31 -10.03 -8.32 0.43
C GLY A 31 -9.56 -8.17 1.87
N ILE A 32 -9.11 -6.98 2.22
CA ILE A 32 -8.72 -6.59 3.58
C ILE A 32 -9.56 -5.40 4.05
N VAL A 33 -9.81 -5.35 5.36
CA VAL A 33 -10.57 -4.28 6.00
C VAL A 33 -9.82 -2.96 5.80
N PHE A 34 -10.58 -1.92 5.48
CA PHE A 34 -10.04 -0.58 5.33
C PHE A 34 -9.37 -0.09 6.63
N ARG A 35 -8.17 0.50 6.50
CA ARG A 35 -7.35 0.95 7.63
C ARG A 35 -6.73 2.31 7.31
N GLU A 36 -6.75 3.20 8.30
CA GLU A 36 -6.10 4.52 8.26
C GLU A 36 -4.97 4.67 9.29
N THR A 37 -4.66 3.57 9.96
CA THR A 37 -3.62 3.49 10.99
C THR A 37 -2.95 2.11 10.96
N PRO A 38 -1.63 2.03 11.22
CA PRO A 38 -0.96 0.76 11.46
C PRO A 38 -1.40 0.07 12.75
N PHE A 39 -2.03 0.79 13.70
CA PHE A 39 -2.56 0.26 14.96
C PHE A 39 -3.59 -0.85 14.74
N ALA A 40 -4.54 -0.64 13.83
CA ALA A 40 -5.62 -1.59 13.56
C ALA A 40 -5.06 -2.89 12.98
N ASP A 41 -5.67 -4.03 13.28
CA ASP A 41 -5.23 -5.32 12.73
C ASP A 41 -5.48 -5.44 11.23
N ILE A 42 -4.61 -6.20 10.56
CA ILE A 42 -4.87 -6.66 9.18
C ILE A 42 -5.92 -7.77 9.28
N ARG A 43 -7.13 -7.50 8.77
CA ARG A 43 -8.27 -8.41 8.81
C ARG A 43 -8.83 -8.61 7.42
N GLY A 44 -9.23 -9.84 7.09
CA GLY A 44 -9.84 -10.15 5.79
C GLY A 44 -11.32 -9.75 5.73
N THR A 45 -11.75 -9.21 4.58
CA THR A 45 -13.15 -8.94 4.22
C THR A 45 -13.66 -10.01 3.28
N LYS A 46 -14.98 -10.22 3.24
CA LYS A 46 -15.60 -11.24 2.37
C LYS A 46 -14.84 -12.57 2.48
N LYS A 47 -14.91 -13.16 3.68
CA LYS A 47 -14.26 -14.43 4.01
C LYS A 47 -14.82 -15.54 3.12
N MET A 48 -13.95 -16.41 2.66
CA MET A 48 -14.25 -17.47 1.70
C MET A 48 -13.76 -18.81 2.22
N GLU A 49 -14.33 -19.89 1.68
CA GLU A 49 -13.71 -21.21 1.78
C GLU A 49 -12.59 -21.34 0.75
N LYS A 50 -11.63 -22.23 1.01
CA LYS A 50 -10.46 -22.43 0.15
C LYS A 50 -10.83 -22.71 -1.31
N HIS A 51 -11.88 -23.49 -1.56
CA HIS A 51 -12.29 -23.87 -2.91
C HIS A 51 -12.97 -22.73 -3.67
N ASP A 52 -13.49 -21.70 -2.98
CA ASP A 52 -14.18 -20.58 -3.63
C ASP A 52 -13.22 -19.53 -4.20
N VAL A 53 -11.97 -19.55 -3.75
CA VAL A 53 -10.89 -18.63 -4.17
C VAL A 53 -9.97 -19.23 -5.23
N ASP A 54 -10.27 -20.46 -5.67
CA ASP A 54 -9.57 -21.10 -6.78
C ASP A 54 -9.64 -20.18 -8.02
N ASN A 55 -8.49 -20.03 -8.67
CA ASN A 55 -8.32 -19.17 -9.84
C ASN A 55 -8.61 -17.68 -9.62
N LYS A 56 -8.74 -17.20 -8.38
CA LYS A 56 -8.98 -15.78 -8.06
C LYS A 56 -7.85 -15.20 -7.22
N LYS A 57 -7.56 -13.92 -7.40
CA LYS A 57 -6.70 -13.17 -6.49
C LYS A 57 -7.38 -13.03 -5.14
N HIS A 58 -6.68 -13.42 -4.08
CA HIS A 58 -7.22 -13.40 -2.72
C HIS A 58 -6.11 -13.24 -1.69
N PHE A 59 -6.51 -12.93 -0.47
CA PHE A 59 -5.67 -12.93 0.71
C PHE A 59 -5.74 -14.26 1.43
N GLU A 60 -4.56 -14.77 1.81
CA GLU A 60 -4.41 -15.82 2.82
C GLU A 60 -3.86 -15.18 4.09
N LEU A 61 -4.58 -15.35 5.20
CA LEU A 61 -4.24 -14.82 6.51
C LEU A 61 -4.01 -15.99 7.45
N ASP A 62 -2.75 -16.24 7.79
CA ASP A 62 -2.35 -17.32 8.68
C ASP A 62 -2.31 -16.84 10.12
N TYR A 63 -2.93 -17.62 11.01
CA TYR A 63 -3.01 -17.35 12.43
C TYR A 63 -2.29 -18.44 13.25
N ASP A 64 -1.71 -18.02 14.37
CA ASP A 64 -1.16 -18.93 15.37
C ASP A 64 -2.25 -19.50 16.31
N GLU A 65 -1.83 -20.32 17.29
CA GLU A 65 -2.70 -20.95 18.28
C GLU A 65 -3.47 -19.95 19.16
N GLU A 66 -2.91 -18.75 19.34
CA GLU A 66 -3.50 -17.68 20.13
C GLU A 66 -4.45 -16.80 19.30
N GLY A 67 -4.60 -17.10 18.00
CA GLY A 67 -5.42 -16.34 17.07
C GLY A 67 -4.77 -15.03 16.60
N ARG A 68 -3.44 -14.88 16.76
CA ARG A 68 -2.69 -13.73 16.26
C ARG A 68 -2.27 -13.97 14.81
N LEU A 69 -2.33 -12.92 13.99
CA LEU A 69 -1.91 -12.99 12.59
C LEU A 69 -0.39 -13.13 12.51
N VAL A 70 0.11 -14.18 11.87
CA VAL A 70 1.55 -14.44 11.70
C VAL A 70 2.02 -14.30 10.25
N GLU A 71 1.11 -14.44 9.28
CA GLU A 71 1.44 -14.18 7.88
C GLU A 71 0.22 -13.67 7.11
N CYS A 72 0.43 -12.66 6.26
CA CYS A 72 -0.54 -12.17 5.28
C CYS A 72 0.08 -12.32 3.89
N ARG A 73 -0.63 -12.97 2.96
CA ARG A 73 -0.20 -13.16 1.57
C ARG A 73 -1.31 -12.75 0.60
N TYR A 74 -0.98 -12.01 -0.45
CA TYR A 74 -1.86 -11.79 -1.60
C TYR A 74 -1.42 -12.68 -2.76
N VAL A 75 -2.28 -13.60 -3.16
CA VAL A 75 -1.92 -14.74 -4.02
C VAL A 75 -2.90 -14.95 -5.16
N LEU A 76 -2.42 -15.57 -6.23
CA LEU A 76 -3.20 -16.18 -7.30
C LEU A 76 -2.59 -17.54 -7.62
N ASN A 77 -3.40 -18.60 -7.55
CA ASN A 77 -2.96 -19.98 -7.83
C ASN A 77 -1.68 -20.37 -7.07
N GLY A 78 -1.61 -20.01 -5.78
CA GLY A 78 -0.49 -20.30 -4.88
C GLY A 78 0.78 -19.47 -5.12
N LYS A 79 0.78 -18.53 -6.07
CA LYS A 79 1.90 -17.62 -6.33
C LYS A 79 1.58 -16.22 -5.80
N LEU A 80 2.57 -15.55 -5.22
CA LEU A 80 2.42 -14.14 -4.81
C LEU A 80 2.15 -13.24 -6.01
N VAL A 81 1.34 -12.22 -5.82
CA VAL A 81 0.96 -11.24 -6.84
C VAL A 81 1.44 -9.87 -6.40
N PRO A 82 1.96 -9.00 -7.30
CA PRO A 82 2.24 -7.61 -6.97
C PRO A 82 1.06 -6.95 -6.27
N PHE A 83 1.31 -6.40 -5.09
CA PHE A 83 0.29 -5.79 -4.25
C PHE A 83 0.92 -4.70 -3.40
N SER A 84 0.27 -3.54 -3.38
CA SER A 84 0.59 -2.46 -2.47
C SER A 84 -0.70 -1.69 -2.21
N ASP A 85 -1.05 -1.60 -0.94
CA ASP A 85 -2.06 -0.70 -0.38
C ASP A 85 -1.41 0.10 0.75
N ARG A 86 -2.02 1.19 1.20
CA ARG A 86 -1.47 2.18 2.14
C ARG A 86 -0.79 1.57 3.37
N PHE A 87 -1.36 0.51 3.97
CA PHE A 87 -0.81 -0.14 5.16
C PHE A 87 -0.52 -1.64 4.99
N VAL A 88 -0.80 -2.19 3.81
CA VAL A 88 -0.38 -3.52 3.39
C VAL A 88 0.44 -3.33 2.12
N ARG A 89 1.68 -2.87 2.31
CA ARG A 89 2.58 -2.39 1.25
C ARG A 89 3.46 -3.48 0.61
N ALA A 90 3.10 -4.74 0.82
CA ALA A 90 3.82 -5.87 0.27
C ALA A 90 2.87 -7.03 -0.04
N PRO A 91 3.13 -7.80 -1.11
CA PRO A 91 2.45 -9.05 -1.40
C PRO A 91 2.46 -10.04 -0.23
N LYS A 92 3.52 -10.02 0.58
CA LYS A 92 3.63 -10.87 1.75
C LYS A 92 4.22 -10.11 2.92
N ILE A 93 3.58 -10.28 4.08
CA ILE A 93 4.01 -9.75 5.38
C ILE A 93 4.09 -10.92 6.34
N LYS A 94 5.26 -11.12 6.97
CA LYS A 94 5.40 -12.01 8.12
C LYS A 94 5.43 -11.19 9.41
N ILE A 95 4.83 -11.75 10.45
CA ILE A 95 4.70 -11.14 11.76
C ILE A 95 5.30 -12.10 12.80
N ASP A 96 6.34 -11.65 13.49
CA ASP A 96 6.98 -12.37 14.59
C ASP A 96 6.59 -11.69 15.91
N TYR A 97 6.14 -12.49 16.87
CA TYR A 97 5.77 -12.01 18.20
C TYR A 97 6.86 -12.40 19.20
N GLN A 98 7.36 -11.39 19.90
CA GLN A 98 8.28 -11.51 21.02
C GLN A 98 7.59 -10.96 22.28
N GLU A 99 8.21 -11.12 23.45
CA GLU A 99 7.59 -10.81 24.75
C GLU A 99 6.91 -9.43 24.79
N ASN A 100 7.56 -8.39 24.25
CA ASN A 100 7.05 -7.01 24.23
C ASN A 100 7.04 -6.37 22.83
N GLU A 101 7.23 -7.16 21.77
CA GLU A 101 7.35 -6.64 20.41
C GLU A 101 6.58 -7.49 19.39
N GLU A 102 6.01 -6.81 18.39
CA GLU A 102 5.54 -7.43 17.15
C GLU A 102 6.41 -6.90 16.00
N ILE A 103 7.08 -7.79 15.28
CA ILE A 103 8.02 -7.45 14.21
C ILE A 103 7.43 -7.86 12.86
N ARG A 104 7.27 -6.88 11.96
CA ARG A 104 6.76 -7.10 10.60
C ARG A 104 7.87 -7.03 9.57
N THR A 105 7.96 -8.08 8.75
CA THR A 105 8.90 -8.18 7.62
C THR A 105 8.16 -8.34 6.30
N PHE A 106 8.63 -7.63 5.28
CA PHE A 106 7.99 -7.47 3.97
C PHE A 106 8.72 -8.25 2.88
N TYR A 107 7.95 -8.85 1.97
CA TYR A 107 8.44 -9.65 0.86
C TYR A 107 7.72 -9.26 -0.44
N ASN A 108 8.49 -9.17 -1.53
CA ASN A 108 7.96 -8.87 -2.87
C ASN A 108 7.25 -10.08 -3.50
N GLU A 109 6.75 -9.92 -4.72
CA GLU A 109 6.00 -10.92 -5.49
C GLU A 109 6.84 -12.14 -5.91
N PHE A 110 8.16 -12.07 -5.71
CA PHE A 110 9.11 -13.18 -5.92
C PHE A 110 9.50 -13.87 -4.60
N GLY A 111 8.96 -13.42 -3.47
CA GLY A 111 9.25 -14.00 -2.15
C GLY A 111 10.56 -13.53 -1.51
N HIS A 112 11.19 -12.48 -2.03
CA HIS A 112 12.42 -11.91 -1.49
C HIS A 112 12.11 -10.72 -0.58
N ARG A 113 12.93 -10.50 0.46
CA ARG A 113 12.76 -9.33 1.34
C ARG A 113 12.85 -8.05 0.52
N THR A 114 12.02 -7.08 0.83
CA THR A 114 11.91 -5.83 0.09
C THR A 114 11.83 -4.63 1.01
N LEU A 115 12.14 -3.46 0.47
CA LEU A 115 11.80 -2.18 1.07
C LEU A 115 10.34 -1.83 0.78
N VAL A 116 9.68 -1.18 1.72
CA VAL A 116 8.35 -0.60 1.60
C VAL A 116 8.39 0.85 2.09
N SER A 117 7.46 1.70 1.65
CA SER A 117 7.38 3.11 2.12
C SER A 117 8.73 3.84 2.12
N GLY A 118 9.42 3.80 0.98
CA GLY A 118 10.79 4.28 0.87
C GLY A 118 11.81 3.25 1.34
N ASN A 119 12.56 3.54 2.39
CA ASN A 119 13.67 2.68 2.85
C ASN A 119 13.29 1.74 4.02
N VAL A 120 12.01 1.58 4.34
CA VAL A 120 11.57 0.74 5.46
C VAL A 120 11.74 -0.72 5.10
N TYR A 121 12.60 -1.42 5.84
CA TYR A 121 12.88 -2.84 5.67
C TYR A 121 12.11 -3.70 6.68
N GLU A 122 11.79 -3.11 7.83
CA GLU A 122 11.11 -3.76 8.95
C GLU A 122 10.33 -2.73 9.76
N THR A 123 9.23 -3.15 10.36
CA THR A 123 8.47 -2.36 11.33
C THR A 123 8.40 -3.11 12.65
N ARG A 124 8.66 -2.44 13.77
CA ARG A 124 8.50 -3.02 15.11
C ARG A 124 7.47 -2.26 15.89
N PHE A 125 6.51 -2.98 16.44
CA PHE A 125 5.48 -2.46 17.32
C PHE A 125 5.86 -2.76 18.75
N ALA A 126 5.75 -1.76 19.62
CA ALA A 126 5.89 -1.93 21.05
C ALA A 126 4.54 -2.40 21.64
N LEU A 127 4.60 -3.45 22.46
CA LEU A 127 3.45 -4.00 23.17
C LEU A 127 3.56 -3.67 24.66
N ASN A 128 2.44 -3.40 25.33
CA ASN A 128 2.39 -3.32 26.79
C ASN A 128 2.25 -4.71 27.43
N GLU A 129 2.21 -4.78 28.76
CA GLU A 129 2.07 -6.04 29.52
C GLU A 129 0.78 -6.82 29.20
N GLU A 130 -0.23 -6.17 28.63
CA GLU A 130 -1.48 -6.79 28.18
C GLU A 130 -1.42 -7.24 26.70
N GLY A 131 -0.26 -7.10 26.04
CA GLY A 131 -0.08 -7.42 24.62
C GLY A 131 -0.68 -6.39 23.66
N LYS A 132 -1.08 -5.20 24.13
CA LYS A 132 -1.66 -4.14 23.29
C LYS A 132 -0.59 -3.25 22.70
N ARG A 133 -0.76 -2.88 21.42
CA ARG A 133 0.12 -1.94 20.71
C ARG A 133 0.07 -0.55 21.35
N ILE A 134 1.23 -0.02 21.73
CA ILE A 134 1.38 1.35 22.28
C ILE A 134 2.26 2.26 21.42
N GLY A 135 2.99 1.68 20.46
CA GLY A 135 3.71 2.45 19.46
C GLY A 135 4.32 1.57 18.37
N LEU A 136 4.93 2.20 17.37
CA LEU A 136 5.76 1.53 16.38
C LEU A 136 6.96 2.39 15.98
N ALA A 137 8.01 1.76 15.47
CA ALA A 137 9.11 2.42 14.76
C ALA A 137 9.44 1.70 13.44
N PHE A 138 9.92 2.46 12.45
CA PHE A 138 10.41 1.94 11.16
C PHE A 138 11.92 1.79 11.14
N TYR A 139 12.40 0.69 10.58
CA TYR A 139 13.82 0.34 10.55
C TYR A 139 14.32 0.11 9.13
N ASN A 140 15.53 0.58 8.85
CA ASN A 140 16.24 0.31 7.60
C ASN A 140 16.94 -1.07 7.62
N ILE A 141 17.68 -1.41 6.56
CA ILE A 141 18.45 -2.68 6.46
C ILE A 141 19.53 -2.80 7.54
N ALA A 142 20.12 -1.68 7.98
CA ALA A 142 21.15 -1.66 9.02
C ALA A 142 20.58 -1.80 10.44
N GLY A 143 19.25 -1.68 10.60
CA GLY A 143 18.58 -1.71 11.90
C GLY A 143 18.49 -0.35 12.58
N ASP A 144 18.71 0.75 11.85
CA ASP A 144 18.51 2.12 12.38
C ASP A 144 17.06 2.56 12.18
N ILE A 145 16.54 3.35 13.12
CA ILE A 145 15.24 4.01 12.97
C ILE A 145 15.33 5.04 11.85
N ILE A 146 14.36 5.02 10.93
CA ILE A 146 14.28 5.94 9.79
C ILE A 146 12.89 6.54 9.64
N GLU A 147 12.81 7.62 8.87
CA GLU A 147 11.53 8.11 8.36
C GLU A 147 11.10 7.32 7.13
N ASN A 148 9.80 7.05 7.04
CA ASN A 148 9.16 6.51 5.86
C ASN A 148 8.97 7.59 4.77
N ASP A 149 8.33 7.23 3.66
CA ASP A 149 7.98 8.13 2.55
C ASP A 149 7.06 9.31 2.91
N PHE A 150 6.47 9.33 4.11
CA PHE A 150 5.72 10.48 4.65
C PHE A 150 6.52 11.35 5.62
N GLY A 151 7.79 11.03 5.91
CA GLY A 151 8.57 11.73 6.93
C GLY A 151 8.27 11.29 8.37
N ILE A 152 7.65 10.11 8.54
CA ILE A 152 7.26 9.57 9.85
C ILE A 152 8.24 8.45 10.24
N ALA A 153 8.81 8.54 11.44
CA ALA A 153 9.69 7.52 12.00
C ALA A 153 9.00 6.63 13.04
N LYS A 154 8.10 7.22 13.84
CA LYS A 154 7.44 6.54 14.97
C LYS A 154 5.96 6.89 15.06
N TYR A 155 5.17 5.96 15.57
CA TYR A 155 3.80 6.19 16.01
C TYR A 155 3.72 5.93 17.51
N VAL A 156 2.87 6.69 18.19
CA VAL A 156 2.49 6.47 19.60
C VAL A 156 0.98 6.43 19.67
N TRP A 157 0.46 5.48 20.43
CA TRP A 157 -0.97 5.29 20.63
C TRP A 157 -1.36 5.33 22.09
N GLU A 158 -2.48 5.99 22.36
CA GLU A 158 -3.15 5.96 23.65
C GLU A 158 -4.59 5.46 23.43
N THR A 159 -4.90 4.29 24.01
CA THR A 159 -6.26 3.74 23.99
C THR A 159 -7.05 4.34 25.15
N GLN A 160 -8.16 5.00 24.81
CA GLN A 160 -9.08 5.60 25.75
C GLN A 160 -10.00 4.55 26.37
N SER A 161 -10.71 4.93 27.45
CA SER A 161 -11.57 4.01 28.20
C SER A 161 -12.76 3.47 27.40
N ASP A 162 -13.17 4.18 26.35
CA ASP A 162 -14.22 3.78 25.42
C ASP A 162 -13.71 2.93 24.24
N GLY A 163 -12.40 2.70 24.15
CA GLY A 163 -11.74 1.93 23.09
C GLY A 163 -11.27 2.78 21.91
N ASP A 164 -11.51 4.09 21.92
CA ASP A 164 -10.97 4.99 20.91
C ASP A 164 -9.45 5.12 21.06
N VAL A 165 -8.76 5.41 19.95
CA VAL A 165 -7.29 5.41 19.91
C VAL A 165 -6.78 6.75 19.42
N MET A 166 -6.07 7.46 20.27
CA MET A 166 -5.36 8.67 19.90
C MET A 166 -4.00 8.31 19.31
N GLU A 167 -3.67 8.85 18.14
CA GLU A 167 -2.43 8.57 17.42
C GLU A 167 -1.59 9.84 17.22
N TRP A 168 -0.33 9.77 17.65
CA TRP A 168 0.71 10.74 17.36
C TRP A 168 1.77 10.13 16.46
N ARG A 169 2.35 10.96 15.60
CA ARG A 169 3.39 10.57 14.64
C ARG A 169 4.59 11.47 14.82
N TYR A 170 5.78 10.88 14.84
CA TYR A 170 7.02 11.60 15.12
C TYR A 170 8.06 11.33 14.04
N ASN A 171 8.84 12.35 13.72
CA ASN A 171 10.03 12.23 12.87
C ASN A 171 11.25 11.72 13.67
N ILE A 172 12.43 11.56 13.06
CA ILE A 172 13.63 11.08 13.80
C ILE A 172 14.16 12.08 14.84
N ARG A 173 13.68 13.34 14.81
CA ARG A 173 14.01 14.38 15.80
C ARG A 173 12.99 14.43 16.95
N ASP A 174 12.10 13.44 17.04
CA ASP A 174 10.99 13.36 18.00
C ASP A 174 10.05 14.58 17.95
N GLU A 175 9.94 15.22 16.78
CA GLU A 175 8.97 16.28 16.54
C GLU A 175 7.66 15.66 16.03
N VAL A 176 6.52 16.10 16.57
CA VAL A 176 5.21 15.70 16.07
C VAL A 176 5.04 16.19 14.63
N VAL A 177 4.74 15.26 13.72
CA VAL A 177 4.52 15.51 12.29
C VAL A 177 3.09 15.22 11.88
N ARG A 178 2.73 15.68 10.69
CA ARG A 178 1.41 15.49 10.09
C ARG A 178 1.20 14.05 9.65
N ASN A 179 -0.06 13.65 9.49
CA ASN A 179 -0.41 12.34 8.91
C ASN A 179 0.17 12.16 7.50
N ARG A 180 0.12 13.23 6.70
CA ARG A 180 0.77 13.34 5.40
C ARG A 180 1.27 14.78 5.22
N PRO A 181 2.30 15.02 4.39
CA PRO A 181 2.74 16.38 4.09
C PRO A 181 1.61 17.32 3.65
N GLU A 182 0.63 16.78 2.93
CA GLU A 182 -0.49 17.53 2.34
C GLU A 182 -1.65 17.81 3.33
N PHE A 183 -1.72 17.07 4.45
CA PHE A 183 -2.73 17.29 5.49
C PHE A 183 -2.20 18.24 6.58
N GLN A 184 -3.00 19.19 7.06
CA GLN A 184 -2.56 20.14 8.09
C GLN A 184 -2.73 19.67 9.54
N TYR A 185 -3.46 18.57 9.76
CA TYR A 185 -3.65 18.00 11.09
C TYR A 185 -2.48 17.08 11.48
N PHE A 186 -2.26 16.95 12.78
CA PHE A 186 -1.10 16.25 13.35
C PHE A 186 -1.54 14.97 14.05
N VAL A 187 -2.49 15.11 14.96
CA VAL A 187 -2.99 14.05 15.81
C VAL A 187 -4.32 13.55 15.24
N THR A 188 -4.58 12.26 15.32
CA THR A 188 -5.82 11.65 14.84
C THR A 188 -6.42 10.77 15.92
N LEU A 189 -7.71 10.98 16.22
CA LEU A 189 -8.49 10.06 17.03
C LEU A 189 -9.18 9.06 16.11
N PHE A 190 -8.99 7.77 16.35
CA PHE A 190 -9.64 6.69 15.63
C PHE A 190 -10.70 6.05 16.53
N SER A 191 -11.96 6.10 16.09
CA SER A 191 -13.08 5.44 16.77
C SER A 191 -13.53 4.22 15.98
N TYR A 192 -13.84 3.13 16.69
CA TYR A 192 -14.18 1.84 16.08
C TYR A 192 -15.63 1.47 16.34
N ASN A 193 -16.27 0.78 15.40
CA ASN A 193 -17.60 0.23 15.61
C ASN A 193 -17.55 -1.02 16.51
N THR A 194 -18.71 -1.57 16.85
CA THR A 194 -18.85 -2.76 17.72
C THR A 194 -18.19 -4.03 17.15
N HIS A 195 -17.82 -4.05 15.87
CA HIS A 195 -17.08 -5.16 15.24
C HIS A 195 -15.57 -4.89 15.19
N GLY A 196 -15.09 -3.80 15.79
CA GLY A 196 -13.69 -3.37 15.76
C GLY A 196 -13.22 -2.88 14.39
N LEU A 197 -14.13 -2.43 13.53
CA LEU A 197 -13.77 -1.78 12.25
C LEU A 197 -13.72 -0.27 12.48
N LEU A 198 -12.75 0.41 11.88
CA LEU A 198 -12.64 1.87 11.94
C LEU A 198 -13.96 2.49 11.49
N ALA A 199 -14.60 3.32 12.30
CA ALA A 199 -15.87 3.97 11.99
C ALA A 199 -15.72 5.47 11.77
N GLN A 200 -14.79 6.10 12.49
CA GLN A 200 -14.59 7.53 12.46
C GLN A 200 -13.11 7.89 12.69
N MET A 201 -12.68 8.94 12.00
CA MET A 201 -11.41 9.63 12.23
C MET A 201 -11.72 11.08 12.57
N THR A 202 -11.14 11.59 13.65
CA THR A 202 -11.26 13.02 14.02
C THR A 202 -9.88 13.66 14.02
N ASN A 203 -9.77 14.79 13.34
CA ASN A 203 -8.54 15.55 13.16
C ASN A 203 -8.28 16.45 14.37
N PHE A 204 -7.05 16.44 14.87
CA PHE A 204 -6.60 17.30 15.97
C PHE A 204 -5.34 18.08 15.57
N GLY A 205 -5.20 19.28 16.14
CA GLY A 205 -3.98 20.06 16.06
C GLY A 205 -2.80 19.38 16.79
N LYS A 206 -1.62 20.01 16.73
CA LYS A 206 -0.36 19.46 17.28
C LYS A 206 -0.43 19.08 18.76
N GLU A 207 -1.26 19.78 19.55
CA GLU A 207 -1.43 19.49 20.97
C GLU A 207 -2.34 18.28 21.27
N GLY A 208 -3.14 17.80 20.29
CA GLY A 208 -4.04 16.67 20.51
C GLY A 208 -5.23 16.94 21.45
N LYS A 209 -5.53 18.20 21.77
CA LYS A 209 -6.55 18.55 22.79
C LYS A 209 -7.94 18.85 22.22
N THR A 210 -7.99 19.54 21.08
CA THR A 210 -9.25 19.99 20.47
C THR A 210 -9.35 19.55 19.02
N PRO A 211 -10.50 19.01 18.57
CA PRO A 211 -10.75 18.77 17.16
C PRO A 211 -10.47 20.03 16.35
N THR A 212 -9.79 19.89 15.22
CA THR A 212 -9.31 21.02 14.41
C THR A 212 -9.57 20.73 12.94
N PRO A 213 -10.14 21.68 12.18
CA PRO A 213 -10.36 21.50 10.74
C PRO A 213 -9.03 21.46 9.97
N ASP A 214 -9.01 20.71 8.86
CA ASP A 214 -7.96 20.84 7.84
C ASP A 214 -8.23 22.03 6.88
N GLU A 215 -7.44 22.18 5.82
CA GLU A 215 -7.61 23.27 4.84
C GLU A 215 -8.95 23.22 4.10
N ALA A 216 -9.55 22.04 4.00
CA ALA A 216 -10.85 21.83 3.39
C ALA A 216 -11.99 21.91 4.42
N ASN A 217 -11.71 22.45 5.62
CA ASN A 217 -12.65 22.58 6.72
C ASN A 217 -13.13 21.22 7.29
N VAL A 218 -12.44 20.12 7.02
CA VAL A 218 -12.81 18.78 7.49
C VAL A 218 -12.27 18.56 8.90
N VAL A 219 -13.17 18.28 9.84
CA VAL A 219 -12.83 17.90 11.22
C VAL A 219 -12.95 16.39 11.41
N THR A 220 -13.97 15.78 10.81
CA THR A 220 -14.29 14.37 10.99
C THR A 220 -14.48 13.67 9.66
N THR A 221 -13.95 12.47 9.54
CA THR A 221 -14.26 11.55 8.44
C THR A 221 -14.94 10.31 9.00
N LYS A 222 -16.03 9.87 8.39
CA LYS A 222 -16.71 8.61 8.72
C LYS A 222 -16.57 7.63 7.59
N VAL A 223 -16.54 6.35 7.94
CA VAL A 223 -16.46 5.25 6.99
C VAL A 223 -17.53 4.21 7.28
N GLY A 224 -18.11 3.64 6.22
CA GLY A 224 -19.18 2.65 6.29
C GLY A 224 -18.77 1.33 5.67
N TYR A 225 -19.39 0.23 6.11
CA TYR A 225 -19.13 -1.11 5.60
C TYR A 225 -20.42 -1.88 5.35
N ASN A 226 -20.34 -2.86 4.44
CA ASN A 226 -21.34 -3.93 4.35
C ASN A 226 -21.13 -4.99 5.45
N ALA A 227 -22.02 -5.99 5.49
CA ALA A 227 -21.95 -7.10 6.45
C ALA A 227 -20.67 -7.98 6.33
N HIS A 228 -19.96 -7.89 5.20
CA HIS A 228 -18.72 -8.62 4.94
C HIS A 228 -17.46 -7.78 5.26
N GLY A 229 -17.63 -6.58 5.82
CA GLY A 229 -16.54 -5.67 6.19
C GLY A 229 -15.92 -4.93 5.00
N GLN A 230 -16.52 -5.00 3.80
CA GLN A 230 -16.05 -4.23 2.64
C GLN A 230 -16.52 -2.79 2.76
N LEU A 231 -15.65 -1.84 2.40
CA LEU A 231 -15.93 -0.41 2.46
C LEU A 231 -17.10 -0.05 1.51
N THR A 232 -18.09 0.67 2.02
CA THR A 232 -19.26 1.14 1.25
C THR A 232 -19.39 2.66 1.26
N GLU A 233 -18.72 3.34 2.19
CA GLU A 233 -18.85 4.79 2.31
C GLU A 233 -17.57 5.43 2.88
N TRP A 234 -17.25 6.61 2.36
CA TRP A 234 -16.35 7.59 2.97
C TRP A 234 -17.08 8.94 2.98
N SER A 235 -17.18 9.62 4.12
CA SER A 235 -17.86 10.92 4.21
C SER A 235 -17.14 11.89 5.14
N ASN A 236 -17.03 13.15 4.71
CA ASN A 236 -16.26 14.20 5.39
C ASN A 236 -17.20 15.24 6.02
N TYR A 237 -16.91 15.65 7.25
CA TYR A 237 -17.76 16.53 8.05
C TYR A 237 -16.98 17.69 8.66
N ASP A 238 -17.61 18.86 8.69
CA ASP A 238 -17.08 20.06 9.34
C ASP A 238 -17.22 20.01 10.87
N GLY A 239 -16.79 21.08 11.55
CA GLY A 239 -16.86 21.19 13.01
C GLY A 239 -18.27 21.26 13.59
N ASP A 240 -19.27 21.55 12.76
CA ASP A 240 -20.69 21.56 13.13
C ASP A 240 -21.37 20.21 12.82
N GLY A 241 -20.62 19.24 12.28
CA GLY A 241 -21.12 17.93 11.89
C GLY A 241 -21.91 17.93 10.58
N ARG A 242 -21.77 18.97 9.75
CA ARG A 242 -22.38 19.03 8.41
C ARG A 242 -21.44 18.40 7.39
N LEU A 243 -22.01 17.72 6.40
CA LEU A 243 -21.25 17.17 5.28
C LEU A 243 -20.50 18.31 4.59
N THR A 244 -19.21 18.14 4.29
CA THR A 244 -18.38 19.19 3.70
C THR A 244 -17.39 18.62 2.70
N ARG A 245 -17.01 19.39 1.69
CA ARG A 245 -16.07 18.94 0.66
C ARG A 245 -14.65 18.94 1.20
N ALA A 246 -13.98 17.79 1.13
CA ALA A 246 -12.56 17.64 1.45
C ALA A 246 -11.65 18.08 0.28
N MET A 247 -10.35 17.85 0.45
CA MET A 247 -9.40 17.91 -0.67
C MET A 247 -9.89 17.04 -1.84
N THR A 248 -9.72 17.53 -3.07
CA THR A 248 -10.32 17.01 -4.33
C THR A 248 -11.80 17.34 -4.58
N ASN A 249 -12.37 18.22 -3.75
CA ASN A 249 -13.76 18.69 -3.87
C ASN A 249 -14.78 17.55 -3.65
N ILE A 250 -14.48 16.60 -2.75
CA ILE A 250 -15.32 15.41 -2.48
C ILE A 250 -15.89 15.48 -1.06
N ALA A 251 -17.22 15.49 -0.93
CA ALA A 251 -17.84 15.42 0.40
C ALA A 251 -18.10 13.98 0.84
N LYS A 252 -18.60 13.15 -0.09
CA LYS A 252 -18.88 11.74 0.15
C LYS A 252 -18.52 10.88 -1.06
N ILE A 253 -18.02 9.68 -0.80
CA ILE A 253 -17.82 8.60 -1.77
C ILE A 253 -18.71 7.43 -1.35
N VAL A 254 -19.54 6.96 -2.27
CA VAL A 254 -20.31 5.73 -2.10
C VAL A 254 -19.69 4.65 -2.97
N TYR A 255 -19.35 3.53 -2.33
CA TYR A 255 -18.76 2.38 -3.00
C TYR A 255 -19.80 1.27 -3.14
N ILE A 256 -19.85 0.68 -4.33
CA ILE A 256 -20.46 -0.64 -4.53
C ILE A 256 -19.31 -1.65 -4.54
N PRO A 257 -19.16 -2.50 -3.52
CA PRO A 257 -18.10 -3.50 -3.51
C PRO A 257 -18.23 -4.48 -4.67
N SER A 258 -17.10 -4.95 -5.21
CA SER A 258 -17.09 -6.07 -6.17
C SER A 258 -16.96 -7.42 -5.45
N ASP A 259 -16.87 -8.48 -6.24
CA ASP A 259 -16.54 -9.80 -5.74
C ASP A 259 -15.08 -9.98 -5.34
N PHE A 260 -14.21 -9.04 -5.70
CA PHE A 260 -12.76 -9.04 -5.52
C PHE A 260 -12.33 -7.92 -4.55
N PHE A 261 -11.01 -7.66 -4.45
CA PHE A 261 -10.46 -6.65 -3.54
C PHE A 261 -10.95 -5.23 -3.86
N SER A 262 -10.93 -4.87 -5.14
CA SER A 262 -11.36 -3.54 -5.60
C SER A 262 -12.89 -3.39 -5.62
N GLU A 263 -13.37 -2.16 -5.53
CA GLU A 263 -14.78 -1.84 -5.70
C GLU A 263 -15.27 -2.08 -7.15
N GLN A 264 -16.57 -2.31 -7.31
CA GLN A 264 -17.26 -2.39 -8.59
C GLN A 264 -17.60 -0.98 -9.11
N GLU A 265 -18.02 -0.08 -8.22
CA GLU A 265 -18.31 1.31 -8.52
C GLU A 265 -17.87 2.24 -7.37
N ALA A 266 -17.46 3.46 -7.71
CA ALA A 266 -17.27 4.56 -6.78
C ALA A 266 -18.02 5.80 -7.30
N THR A 267 -18.92 6.35 -6.49
CA THR A 267 -19.76 7.52 -6.83
C THR A 267 -19.42 8.71 -5.94
N PHE A 268 -19.21 9.89 -6.53
CA PHE A 268 -18.79 11.11 -5.84
C PHE A 268 -19.96 12.07 -5.62
N ILE A 269 -20.16 12.45 -4.36
CA ILE A 269 -21.32 13.19 -3.88
C ILE A 269 -20.85 14.46 -3.17
N ASP A 270 -21.60 15.54 -3.36
CA ASP A 270 -21.33 16.84 -2.75
C ASP A 270 -21.94 17.00 -1.35
N GLU A 271 -21.73 18.17 -0.74
CA GLU A 271 -22.21 18.52 0.60
C GLU A 271 -23.75 18.57 0.73
N ASN A 272 -24.46 18.70 -0.39
CA ASN A 272 -25.93 18.71 -0.45
C ASN A 272 -26.51 17.32 -0.71
N ASN A 273 -25.67 16.27 -0.76
CA ASN A 273 -26.02 14.92 -1.20
C ASN A 273 -26.42 14.82 -2.68
N GLU A 274 -25.89 15.71 -3.53
CA GLU A 274 -26.14 15.69 -4.97
C GLU A 274 -24.94 15.11 -5.76
N PRO A 275 -25.18 14.52 -6.95
CA PRO A 275 -24.12 14.13 -7.87
C PRO A 275 -23.17 15.29 -8.21
N GLN A 276 -21.87 15.06 -8.12
CA GLN A 276 -20.87 16.05 -8.51
C GLN A 276 -19.72 15.47 -9.33
N LEU A 277 -19.00 16.35 -10.04
CA LEU A 277 -17.73 16.03 -10.68
C LEU A 277 -16.57 16.25 -9.69
N THR A 278 -15.64 15.31 -9.69
CA THR A 278 -14.33 15.46 -9.03
C THR A 278 -13.44 16.44 -9.79
N ASN A 279 -12.27 16.77 -9.24
CA ASN A 279 -11.22 17.52 -9.96
C ASN A 279 -10.73 16.83 -11.25
N TRP A 280 -11.03 15.54 -11.44
CA TRP A 280 -10.77 14.82 -12.68
C TRP A 280 -11.90 14.93 -13.71
N GLY A 281 -13.00 15.63 -13.41
CA GLY A 281 -14.13 15.79 -14.32
C GLY A 281 -15.06 14.57 -14.38
N VAL A 282 -15.06 13.73 -13.34
CA VAL A 282 -15.82 12.47 -13.29
C VAL A 282 -16.70 12.40 -12.05
N HIS A 283 -17.94 11.90 -12.21
CA HIS A 283 -18.89 11.68 -11.12
C HIS A 283 -18.89 10.23 -10.60
N LYS A 284 -18.71 9.25 -11.49
CA LYS A 284 -18.67 7.84 -11.12
C LYS A 284 -17.58 7.10 -11.89
N VAL A 285 -16.88 6.21 -11.21
CA VAL A 285 -15.95 5.23 -11.79
C VAL A 285 -16.59 3.85 -11.72
N VAL A 286 -16.54 3.10 -12.82
CA VAL A 286 -17.05 1.73 -12.90
C VAL A 286 -15.93 0.81 -13.38
N TYR A 287 -15.72 -0.29 -12.67
CA TYR A 287 -14.66 -1.27 -12.96
C TYR A 287 -15.25 -2.56 -13.54
N ARG A 288 -14.48 -3.29 -14.33
CA ARG A 288 -14.81 -4.65 -14.74
C ARG A 288 -13.61 -5.55 -14.53
N PHE A 289 -13.90 -6.78 -14.13
CA PHE A 289 -12.89 -7.75 -13.76
C PHE A 289 -12.94 -9.00 -14.65
N ASP A 290 -11.79 -9.64 -14.85
CA ASP A 290 -11.75 -11.02 -15.34
C ASP A 290 -12.03 -12.03 -14.22
N GLU A 291 -11.94 -13.32 -14.55
CA GLU A 291 -12.16 -14.41 -13.59
C GLU A 291 -11.12 -14.46 -12.46
N HIS A 292 -9.92 -13.89 -12.66
CA HIS A 292 -8.88 -13.82 -11.65
C HIS A 292 -9.03 -12.62 -10.70
N GLY A 293 -9.99 -11.72 -10.97
CA GLY A 293 -10.16 -10.48 -10.23
C GLY A 293 -9.24 -9.35 -10.69
N ASN A 294 -8.73 -9.45 -11.92
CA ASN A 294 -7.96 -8.38 -12.53
C ASN A 294 -8.86 -7.30 -13.13
N GLU A 295 -8.58 -6.03 -12.88
CA GLU A 295 -9.26 -4.91 -13.55
C GLU A 295 -8.95 -4.95 -15.05
N VAL A 296 -9.88 -5.41 -15.89
CA VAL A 296 -9.72 -5.43 -17.35
C VAL A 296 -10.25 -4.18 -18.04
N GLU A 297 -11.17 -3.47 -17.39
CA GLU A 297 -11.73 -2.23 -17.90
C GLU A 297 -12.13 -1.28 -16.76
N ARG A 298 -11.90 0.02 -16.96
CA ARG A 298 -12.39 1.11 -16.11
C ARG A 298 -13.05 2.15 -16.98
N THR A 299 -14.25 2.58 -16.61
CA THR A 299 -15.02 3.59 -17.33
C THR A 299 -15.47 4.72 -16.41
N PHE A 300 -15.74 5.88 -17.00
CA PHE A 300 -16.13 7.08 -16.27
C PHE A 300 -17.53 7.56 -16.70
N ARG A 301 -18.30 8.09 -15.74
CA ARG A 301 -19.64 8.64 -15.98
C ARG A 301 -19.78 10.09 -15.50
N ASP A 302 -20.65 10.83 -16.18
CA ASP A 302 -21.10 12.16 -15.76
C ASP A 302 -22.19 12.10 -14.66
N THR A 303 -22.68 13.26 -14.23
CA THR A 303 -23.72 13.39 -13.19
C THR A 303 -25.11 12.90 -13.63
N GLU A 304 -25.29 12.57 -14.91
CA GLU A 304 -26.50 11.93 -15.47
C GLU A 304 -26.30 10.43 -15.71
N ASP A 305 -25.21 9.85 -15.16
CA ASP A 305 -24.80 8.45 -15.29
C ASP A 305 -24.47 7.99 -16.73
N ARG A 306 -24.20 8.94 -17.63
CA ARG A 306 -23.81 8.67 -19.02
C ARG A 306 -22.29 8.54 -19.14
N PRO A 307 -21.76 7.74 -20.08
CA PRO A 307 -20.33 7.70 -20.38
C PRO A 307 -19.76 9.11 -20.59
N SER A 308 -18.62 9.41 -19.96
CA SER A 308 -17.97 10.72 -20.01
C SER A 308 -16.45 10.59 -20.10
N ASN A 309 -15.80 11.63 -20.60
CA ASN A 309 -14.35 11.76 -20.54
C ASN A 309 -13.99 12.53 -19.26
N SER A 310 -12.95 12.08 -18.58
CA SER A 310 -12.22 12.88 -17.60
C SER A 310 -11.60 14.12 -18.24
N ASN A 311 -11.15 15.07 -17.42
CA ASN A 311 -10.42 16.27 -17.83
C ASN A 311 -9.14 15.97 -18.64
N SER A 312 -8.61 14.75 -18.55
CA SER A 312 -7.46 14.29 -19.35
C SER A 312 -7.86 13.65 -20.69
N GLY A 313 -9.16 13.63 -21.02
CA GLY A 313 -9.72 13.02 -22.22
C GLY A 313 -10.03 11.52 -22.09
N ILE A 314 -9.63 10.87 -21.01
CA ILE A 314 -9.85 9.43 -20.80
C ILE A 314 -11.32 9.18 -20.47
N GLY A 315 -11.99 8.34 -21.25
CA GLY A 315 -13.30 7.78 -20.92
C GLY A 315 -13.25 6.28 -20.58
N ILE A 316 -12.28 5.55 -21.14
CA ILE A 316 -12.09 4.11 -20.91
C ILE A 316 -10.60 3.79 -20.76
N ILE A 317 -10.27 2.98 -19.76
CA ILE A 317 -8.96 2.34 -19.61
C ILE A 317 -9.15 0.84 -19.81
N LYS A 318 -8.36 0.20 -20.67
CA LYS A 318 -8.33 -1.26 -20.79
C LYS A 318 -7.00 -1.79 -20.34
N THR A 319 -7.01 -2.85 -19.55
CA THR A 319 -5.81 -3.50 -19.04
C THR A 319 -5.85 -4.98 -19.39
N THR A 320 -4.71 -5.53 -19.82
CA THR A 320 -4.53 -6.98 -20.00
C THR A 320 -3.41 -7.47 -19.09
N TYR A 321 -3.39 -8.77 -18.85
CA TYR A 321 -2.47 -9.42 -17.93
C TYR A 321 -1.71 -10.54 -18.66
N ASP A 322 -0.62 -10.99 -18.06
CA ASP A 322 0.12 -12.16 -18.53
C ASP A 322 -0.76 -13.41 -18.50
N ALA A 323 -0.28 -14.50 -19.11
CA ALA A 323 -1.05 -15.74 -19.24
C ALA A 323 -1.46 -16.35 -17.89
N ASP A 324 -0.70 -16.07 -16.83
CA ASP A 324 -0.98 -16.51 -15.46
C ASP A 324 -1.87 -15.52 -14.67
N GLY A 325 -2.24 -14.36 -15.25
CA GLY A 325 -3.05 -13.32 -14.61
C GLY A 325 -2.35 -12.56 -13.46
N ARG A 326 -1.04 -12.74 -13.27
CA ARG A 326 -0.26 -12.19 -12.15
C ARG A 326 0.22 -10.77 -12.42
N PHE A 327 0.69 -10.51 -13.64
CA PHE A 327 1.35 -9.27 -14.00
C PHE A 327 0.59 -8.51 -15.09
N LEU A 328 0.57 -7.19 -15.00
CA LEU A 328 0.03 -6.33 -16.07
C LEU A 328 0.86 -6.55 -17.34
N ALA A 329 0.19 -6.82 -18.46
CA ALA A 329 0.81 -6.99 -19.77
C ALA A 329 0.65 -5.74 -20.64
N THR A 330 -0.56 -5.17 -20.70
CA THR A 330 -0.80 -3.89 -21.37
C THR A 330 -1.78 -3.03 -20.60
N ARG A 331 -1.69 -1.71 -20.75
CA ARG A 331 -2.70 -0.75 -20.34
C ARG A 331 -2.85 0.34 -21.40
N SER A 332 -4.04 0.49 -21.96
CA SER A 332 -4.31 1.41 -23.08
C SER A 332 -5.45 2.39 -22.74
N PHE A 333 -5.40 3.59 -23.32
CA PHE A 333 -6.32 4.69 -23.01
C PHE A 333 -7.21 5.07 -24.20
N PHE A 334 -8.51 5.24 -23.95
CA PHE A 334 -9.51 5.57 -24.95
C PHE A 334 -10.43 6.69 -24.45
N ASP A 335 -11.07 7.41 -25.38
CA ASP A 335 -12.21 8.26 -25.06
C ASP A 335 -13.45 7.41 -24.72
N LYS A 336 -14.53 8.08 -24.34
CA LYS A 336 -15.82 7.47 -23.97
C LYS A 336 -16.52 6.78 -25.15
N GLU A 337 -16.21 7.14 -26.39
CA GLU A 337 -16.69 6.49 -27.61
C GLU A 337 -15.86 5.24 -27.97
N GLY A 338 -14.72 5.02 -27.31
CA GLY A 338 -13.82 3.91 -27.55
C GLY A 338 -12.73 4.17 -28.60
N ASN A 339 -12.52 5.43 -29.00
CA ASN A 339 -11.40 5.80 -29.87
C ASN A 339 -10.11 5.95 -29.06
N LEU A 340 -8.96 5.62 -29.66
CA LEU A 340 -7.65 5.76 -29.03
C LEU A 340 -7.37 7.24 -28.70
N ILE A 341 -6.82 7.50 -27.51
CA ILE A 341 -6.33 8.83 -27.13
C ILE A 341 -4.86 8.79 -26.73
N GLY A 342 -4.21 9.95 -26.87
CA GLY A 342 -2.85 10.18 -26.42
C GLY A 342 -2.82 11.19 -25.28
N LEU A 343 -2.27 10.77 -24.14
CA LEU A 343 -2.20 11.56 -22.90
C LEU A 343 -0.98 12.49 -22.88
N GLY A 344 -1.18 13.69 -22.31
CA GLY A 344 -0.12 14.67 -22.10
C GLY A 344 0.52 15.19 -23.39
N ALA A 345 1.70 15.81 -23.25
CA ALA A 345 2.45 16.37 -24.38
C ALA A 345 2.95 15.27 -25.34
N ASN A 346 3.32 14.10 -24.81
CA ASN A 346 3.91 13.01 -25.58
C ASN A 346 2.88 12.04 -26.19
N LYS A 347 1.57 12.33 -26.04
CA LYS A 347 0.47 11.56 -26.62
C LYS A 347 0.52 10.07 -26.25
N ILE A 348 0.83 9.76 -24.99
CA ILE A 348 0.95 8.38 -24.49
C ILE A 348 -0.40 7.67 -24.61
N HIS A 349 -0.43 6.55 -25.31
CA HIS A 349 -1.62 5.73 -25.52
C HIS A 349 -1.56 4.42 -24.75
N GLU A 350 -0.38 3.80 -24.66
CA GLU A 350 -0.24 2.44 -24.12
C GLU A 350 0.99 2.32 -23.23
N TYR A 351 0.86 1.57 -22.14
CA TYR A 351 1.97 0.94 -21.44
C TYR A 351 2.00 -0.55 -21.75
N LYS A 352 3.17 -1.11 -22.04
CA LYS A 352 3.34 -2.52 -22.39
C LYS A 352 4.51 -3.16 -21.66
N THR A 353 4.33 -4.39 -21.19
CA THR A 353 5.35 -5.16 -20.48
C THR A 353 5.88 -6.29 -21.36
N GLN A 354 7.19 -6.47 -21.36
CA GLN A 354 7.88 -7.63 -21.91
C GLN A 354 8.30 -8.57 -20.78
N PHE A 355 8.07 -9.86 -20.99
CA PHE A 355 8.38 -10.92 -20.04
C PHE A 355 9.50 -11.80 -20.55
N ASP A 356 10.27 -12.39 -19.62
CA ASP A 356 11.19 -13.47 -19.95
C ASP A 356 10.51 -14.84 -20.03
N SER A 357 11.27 -15.89 -20.34
CA SER A 357 10.78 -17.27 -20.44
C SER A 357 10.24 -17.85 -19.12
N LYS A 358 10.49 -17.19 -17.98
CA LYS A 358 9.96 -17.56 -16.67
C LYS A 358 8.74 -16.72 -16.27
N GLY A 359 8.24 -15.85 -17.16
CA GLY A 359 7.09 -14.98 -16.90
C GLY A 359 7.42 -13.79 -15.99
N ARG A 360 8.70 -13.40 -15.87
CA ARG A 360 9.10 -12.22 -15.07
C ARG A 360 9.13 -10.96 -15.94
N PRO A 361 8.62 -9.82 -15.46
CA PRO A 361 8.65 -8.57 -16.22
C PRO A 361 10.08 -8.05 -16.33
N VAL A 362 10.65 -8.05 -17.54
CA VAL A 362 12.02 -7.58 -17.79
C VAL A 362 12.07 -6.15 -18.34
N ARG A 363 11.02 -5.72 -19.07
CA ARG A 363 10.92 -4.35 -19.57
C ARG A 363 9.48 -3.84 -19.56
N GLY A 364 9.30 -2.55 -19.32
CA GLY A 364 8.03 -1.85 -19.42
C GLY A 364 8.18 -0.60 -20.27
N PHE A 365 7.29 -0.37 -21.23
CA PHE A 365 7.41 0.65 -22.27
C PHE A 365 6.19 1.56 -22.32
N TYR A 366 6.38 2.87 -22.54
CA TYR A 366 5.32 3.79 -22.93
C TYR A 366 5.33 4.05 -24.44
N HIS A 367 4.19 3.87 -25.10
CA HIS A 367 4.02 4.13 -26.53
C HIS A 367 2.99 5.22 -26.79
N ASN A 368 3.19 6.00 -27.84
CA ASN A 368 2.23 6.97 -28.33
C ASN A 368 1.20 6.34 -29.29
N LEU A 369 0.32 7.17 -29.88
CA LEU A 369 -0.71 6.73 -30.83
C LEU A 369 -0.16 6.10 -32.11
N GLU A 370 1.07 6.44 -32.52
CA GLU A 370 1.75 5.84 -33.67
C GLU A 370 2.51 4.54 -33.30
N GLY A 371 2.45 4.10 -32.04
CA GLY A 371 3.19 2.94 -31.54
C GLY A 371 4.68 3.21 -31.32
N LYS A 372 5.13 4.47 -31.34
CA LYS A 372 6.51 4.85 -31.05
C LYS A 372 6.71 4.95 -29.55
N MET A 373 7.85 4.45 -29.05
CA MET A 373 8.27 4.64 -27.67
C MET A 373 8.46 6.14 -27.35
N VAL A 374 7.89 6.60 -26.23
CA VAL A 374 7.92 8.01 -25.79
C VAL A 374 8.06 8.13 -24.29
N ASN A 375 8.61 9.24 -23.79
CA ASN A 375 8.75 9.45 -22.36
C ASN A 375 7.38 9.61 -21.67
N GLY A 376 7.17 8.87 -20.59
CA GLY A 376 6.06 8.99 -19.66
C GLY A 376 6.11 10.26 -18.81
N SER A 377 5.13 10.43 -17.92
CA SER A 377 5.11 11.52 -16.93
C SER A 377 6.26 11.46 -15.93
N GLY A 378 6.86 10.27 -15.72
CA GLY A 378 8.09 10.08 -14.95
C GLY A 378 9.38 10.45 -15.67
N GLY A 379 9.30 10.98 -16.90
CA GLY A 379 10.46 11.44 -17.67
C GLY A 379 11.30 10.34 -18.34
N TYR A 380 10.88 9.08 -18.23
CA TYR A 380 11.49 7.92 -18.90
C TYR A 380 10.47 7.24 -19.81
N ALA A 381 10.92 6.54 -20.85
CA ALA A 381 10.09 5.76 -21.74
C ALA A 381 10.11 4.26 -21.43
N MET A 382 11.21 3.77 -20.85
CA MET A 382 11.42 2.35 -20.53
C MET A 382 11.88 2.16 -19.07
N GLU A 383 11.24 1.24 -18.35
CA GLU A 383 11.79 0.62 -17.15
C GLU A 383 12.40 -0.73 -17.54
N GLU A 384 13.61 -1.03 -17.09
CA GLU A 384 14.28 -2.31 -17.31
C GLU A 384 14.64 -2.98 -15.99
N ASN A 385 14.36 -4.28 -15.87
CA ASN A 385 14.60 -5.09 -14.68
C ASN A 385 15.54 -6.26 -15.03
N HIS A 386 16.59 -6.45 -14.23
CA HIS A 386 17.51 -7.58 -14.35
C HIS A 386 17.40 -8.50 -13.15
N PHE A 387 17.34 -9.80 -13.43
CA PHE A 387 17.23 -10.84 -12.41
C PHE A 387 18.44 -11.77 -12.44
N ASP A 388 18.91 -12.22 -11.28
CA ASP A 388 19.95 -13.24 -11.20
C ASP A 388 19.40 -14.66 -11.45
N GLN A 389 20.30 -15.66 -11.33
CA GLN A 389 19.99 -17.06 -11.60
C GLN A 389 18.98 -17.64 -10.60
N GLU A 390 19.00 -17.17 -9.35
CA GLU A 390 18.03 -17.52 -8.30
C GLU A 390 16.68 -16.80 -8.48
N GLY A 391 16.65 -15.79 -9.34
CA GLY A 391 15.46 -15.05 -9.72
C GLY A 391 15.16 -13.83 -8.86
N ARG A 392 16.18 -13.30 -8.19
CA ARG A 392 16.10 -12.07 -7.41
C ARG A 392 16.32 -10.88 -8.34
N LEU A 393 15.55 -9.81 -8.13
CA LEU A 393 15.73 -8.55 -8.85
C LEU A 393 17.05 -7.93 -8.39
N VAL A 394 18.06 -7.87 -9.25
CA VAL A 394 19.39 -7.32 -8.91
C VAL A 394 19.59 -5.90 -9.43
N GLU A 395 18.84 -5.50 -10.45
CA GLU A 395 18.88 -4.13 -10.99
C GLU A 395 17.51 -3.70 -11.51
N ARG A 396 17.18 -2.42 -11.30
CA ARG A 396 16.11 -1.70 -12.01
C ARG A 396 16.68 -0.40 -12.56
N SER A 397 16.41 -0.08 -13.82
CA SER A 397 16.88 1.15 -14.47
C SER A 397 15.80 1.85 -15.32
N TYR A 398 15.98 3.15 -15.57
CA TYR A 398 15.04 3.98 -16.35
C TYR A 398 15.73 4.62 -17.57
N LEU A 399 15.16 4.41 -18.76
CA LEU A 399 15.74 4.89 -20.01
C LEU A 399 14.74 5.79 -20.77
N ASP A 400 15.24 6.77 -21.50
CA ASP A 400 14.43 7.63 -22.37
C ASP A 400 14.00 6.92 -23.66
N ALA A 401 13.26 7.62 -24.51
CA ALA A 401 12.75 7.10 -25.78
C ALA A 401 13.82 6.72 -26.81
N ASP A 402 15.05 7.20 -26.63
CA ASP A 402 16.22 6.87 -27.44
C ASP A 402 17.12 5.83 -26.76
N GLU A 403 16.61 5.16 -25.71
CA GLU A 403 17.31 4.15 -24.90
C GLU A 403 18.53 4.68 -24.13
N ASN A 404 18.59 5.99 -23.86
CA ASN A 404 19.63 6.55 -23.00
C ASN A 404 19.20 6.50 -21.52
N PRO A 405 20.12 6.21 -20.59
CA PRO A 405 19.90 6.40 -19.17
C PRO A 405 19.32 7.78 -18.83
N VAL A 406 18.26 7.81 -18.03
CA VAL A 406 17.65 9.05 -17.53
C VAL A 406 17.25 8.89 -16.06
N ASN A 407 17.29 9.97 -15.30
CA ASN A 407 16.69 9.97 -13.96
C ASN A 407 15.17 9.98 -14.10
N ASN A 408 14.48 9.06 -13.43
CA ASN A 408 13.05 9.22 -13.23
C ASN A 408 12.81 10.53 -12.46
N THR A 409 11.99 11.42 -13.02
CA THR A 409 11.82 12.80 -12.54
C THR A 409 11.15 12.90 -11.18
N GLN A 410 10.42 11.86 -10.77
CA GLN A 410 9.72 11.84 -9.49
C GLN A 410 10.64 11.39 -8.35
N ILE A 411 11.43 10.35 -8.60
CA ILE A 411 12.34 9.75 -7.60
C ILE A 411 13.78 10.28 -7.67
N GLY A 412 14.16 10.97 -8.75
CA GLY A 412 15.47 11.59 -8.91
C GLY A 412 16.65 10.63 -9.19
N VAL A 413 16.39 9.35 -9.45
CA VAL A 413 17.42 8.33 -9.71
C VAL A 413 17.18 7.62 -11.04
N HIS A 414 18.27 7.17 -11.66
CA HIS A 414 18.25 6.37 -12.89
C HIS A 414 18.25 4.87 -12.60
N ARG A 415 18.93 4.43 -11.54
CA ARG A 415 19.17 3.00 -11.30
C ARG A 415 19.13 2.62 -9.83
N PHE A 416 18.51 1.47 -9.55
CA PHE A 416 18.59 0.74 -8.30
C PHE A 416 19.41 -0.54 -8.49
N GLU A 417 20.30 -0.84 -7.56
CA GLU A 417 21.03 -2.11 -7.47
C GLU A 417 20.71 -2.79 -6.13
N TYR A 418 20.28 -4.04 -6.18
CA TYR A 418 19.92 -4.83 -5.01
C TYR A 418 20.99 -5.89 -4.76
N ARG A 419 21.48 -5.94 -3.52
CA ARG A 419 22.37 -7.01 -3.08
C ARG A 419 21.69 -7.83 -2.00
N TYR A 420 21.84 -9.14 -2.10
CA TYR A 420 21.20 -10.09 -1.20
C TYR A 420 22.22 -10.85 -0.36
N LYS A 421 21.81 -11.21 0.85
CA LYS A 421 22.46 -12.16 1.74
C LYS A 421 21.48 -13.27 2.10
N ASN A 422 21.99 -14.41 2.55
CA ASN A 422 21.16 -15.53 3.03
C ASN A 422 20.06 -15.99 2.05
N GLY A 423 20.31 -15.85 0.74
CA GLY A 423 19.33 -16.16 -0.30
C GLY A 423 18.31 -15.03 -0.49
N THR A 424 17.55 -14.66 0.54
CA THR A 424 16.35 -13.80 0.40
C THR A 424 16.44 -12.41 1.03
N ASP A 425 17.40 -12.17 1.92
CA ASP A 425 17.49 -10.92 2.69
C ASP A 425 18.22 -9.85 1.90
N LEU A 426 17.78 -8.60 1.99
CA LEU A 426 18.56 -7.49 1.44
C LEU A 426 19.78 -7.23 2.33
N GLU A 427 20.95 -7.17 1.69
CA GLU A 427 22.18 -6.67 2.26
C GLU A 427 22.30 -5.15 2.03
N ALA A 428 21.93 -4.69 0.83
CA ALA A 428 21.96 -3.28 0.45
C ALA A 428 21.05 -3.00 -0.74
N VAL A 429 20.57 -1.76 -0.81
CA VAL A 429 19.99 -1.16 -2.02
C VAL A 429 20.80 0.09 -2.33
N ASN A 430 21.47 0.12 -3.48
CA ASN A 430 22.25 1.28 -3.92
C ASN A 430 21.51 1.98 -5.07
N THR A 431 21.46 3.30 -5.01
CA THR A 431 20.77 4.13 -5.99
C THR A 431 21.73 5.08 -6.67
N TYR A 432 21.58 5.25 -7.98
CA TYR A 432 22.50 6.04 -8.79
C TYR A 432 21.74 7.04 -9.66
N SER A 433 22.31 8.24 -9.77
CA SER A 433 21.94 9.21 -10.80
C SER A 433 22.42 8.73 -12.17
N VAL A 434 21.88 9.33 -13.22
CA VAL A 434 22.29 9.14 -14.62
C VAL A 434 23.81 9.32 -14.85
N ASN A 435 24.47 10.15 -14.04
CA ASN A 435 25.92 10.38 -14.11
C ASN A 435 26.75 9.30 -13.39
N GLY A 436 26.14 8.19 -12.96
CA GLY A 436 26.79 7.10 -12.23
C GLY A 436 27.17 7.40 -10.77
N LYS A 437 26.82 8.58 -10.26
CA LYS A 437 27.05 8.94 -8.84
C LYS A 437 25.92 8.40 -7.98
N LYS A 438 26.25 7.92 -6.77
CA LYS A 438 25.26 7.58 -5.75
C LYS A 438 24.34 8.79 -5.49
N ALA A 439 23.04 8.54 -5.44
CA ALA A 439 22.02 9.56 -5.25
C ALA A 439 20.95 9.06 -4.29
N GLN A 440 20.41 9.95 -3.46
CA GLN A 440 19.30 9.58 -2.57
C GLN A 440 17.98 9.70 -3.34
N PRO A 441 17.15 8.65 -3.36
CA PRO A 441 15.85 8.72 -4.01
C PRO A 441 14.92 9.66 -3.24
N ASN A 442 14.13 10.42 -3.99
CA ASN A 442 13.01 11.19 -3.47
C ASN A 442 11.78 10.29 -3.39
N TRP A 443 11.53 9.70 -2.23
CA TRP A 443 10.36 8.87 -2.02
C TRP A 443 9.10 9.74 -1.95
N ASN A 444 8.20 9.57 -2.91
CA ASN A 444 6.90 10.24 -2.92
C ASN A 444 5.81 9.21 -2.58
N PRO A 445 5.00 9.42 -1.55
CA PRO A 445 3.95 8.49 -1.16
C PRO A 445 2.76 8.43 -2.13
N ASN A 446 2.70 9.35 -3.10
CA ASN A 446 1.74 9.32 -4.21
C ASN A 446 2.19 8.38 -5.35
N HIS A 447 3.33 7.66 -5.19
CA HIS A 447 3.89 6.71 -6.16
C HIS A 447 3.84 5.26 -5.64
#